data_AF-A0A3A6P1I8-F1
#
_entry.id   AF-A0A3A6P1I8-F1
#
_cell.length_a   1.000
_cell.length_b   1.000
_cell.length_c   1.000
_cell.angle_alpha   90.00
_cell.angle_beta   90.00
_cell.angle_gamma   90.00
#
_symmetry.space_group_name_H-M   'P 1'
#
loop_
_entity.id
_entity.type
_entity.pdbx_description
1 polymer ?
#
loop_
_entity_poly.entity_id
_entity_poly.type
_entity_poly.pdbx_seq_one_letter_code
_entity_poly.pdbx_strand_id
1 'polypeptide(L)'
;MRFYIPEKLPEDFLLSRGYQPVEKVFVQPLQGGMQMSCLDNVRKYLANNGGDFQFGWVFSMFGKFILKLHAHVVVRLDKDDLLCVTPPEQTTRFINFSRDNSIPSAMVNDRLPTISFALVDAPIIHQLVQIENDEDSARLRGDIPATKRIQAQRNWLADEFVTFAKANTGRNEICYCGSTRKYKFCCAR
;
A
#
# COMPACT_ATOMS: atom_id res chain seq x y z
N MET A 1 7.37 -7.10 -11.16
CA MET A 1 5.96 -6.71 -10.93
C MET A 1 5.94 -5.36 -10.22
N ARG A 2 5.06 -4.42 -10.59
CA ARG A 2 5.05 -3.06 -10.02
C ARG A 2 3.64 -2.69 -9.58
N PHE A 3 3.51 -2.32 -8.31
CA PHE A 3 2.29 -1.73 -7.77
C PHE A 3 2.25 -0.22 -8.10
N TYR A 4 1.04 0.32 -8.24
CA TYR A 4 0.81 1.75 -8.43
C TYR A 4 -0.13 2.31 -7.36
N ILE A 5 -0.06 3.62 -7.11
CA ILE A 5 -1.01 4.31 -6.23
C ILE A 5 -2.31 4.53 -7.03
N PRO A 6 -3.44 3.93 -6.62
CA PRO A 6 -4.66 3.98 -7.41
C PRO A 6 -5.39 5.31 -7.25
N GLU A 7 -5.89 5.86 -8.36
CA GLU A 7 -6.82 7.00 -8.34
C GLU A 7 -8.20 6.59 -7.80
N LYS A 8 -8.64 5.37 -8.13
CA LYS A 8 -9.91 4.77 -7.72
C LYS A 8 -9.66 3.50 -6.93
N LEU A 9 -10.29 3.40 -5.76
CA LEU A 9 -10.20 2.25 -4.87
C LEU A 9 -11.48 1.41 -4.94
N PRO A 10 -11.40 0.10 -4.67
CA PRO A 10 -12.58 -0.74 -4.53
C PRO A 10 -13.23 -0.50 -3.14
N GLU A 11 -13.94 0.62 -2.99
CA GLU A 11 -14.50 1.06 -1.71
C GLU A 11 -15.46 0.03 -1.10
N ASP A 12 -16.36 -0.57 -1.90
CA ASP A 12 -17.27 -1.62 -1.42
C ASP A 12 -16.52 -2.82 -0.84
N PHE A 13 -15.39 -3.21 -1.47
CA PHE A 13 -14.55 -4.30 -0.97
C PHE A 13 -13.95 -3.92 0.39
N LEU A 14 -13.41 -2.70 0.53
CA LEU A 14 -12.85 -2.21 1.79
C LEU A 14 -13.90 -2.19 2.92
N LEU A 15 -15.07 -1.62 2.63
CA LEU A 15 -16.19 -1.55 3.59
C LEU A 15 -16.67 -2.94 4.01
N SER A 16 -16.79 -3.88 3.07
CA SER A 16 -17.18 -5.27 3.37
C SER A 16 -16.21 -6.01 4.30
N ARG A 17 -14.97 -5.50 4.41
CA ARG A 17 -13.91 -6.03 5.28
C ARG A 17 -13.76 -5.25 6.59
N GLY A 18 -14.64 -4.27 6.83
CA GLY A 18 -14.64 -3.47 8.07
C GLY A 18 -13.63 -2.33 8.08
N TYR A 19 -13.02 -1.98 6.94
CA TYR A 19 -12.19 -0.78 6.84
C TYR A 19 -13.06 0.48 6.86
N GLN A 20 -12.50 1.56 7.40
CA GLN A 20 -13.16 2.87 7.42
C GLN A 20 -13.23 3.48 6.00
N PRO A 21 -14.15 4.44 5.77
CA PRO A 21 -14.19 5.19 4.52
C PRO A 21 -12.84 5.84 4.20
N VAL A 22 -12.49 5.89 2.92
CA VAL A 22 -11.26 6.52 2.45
C VAL A 22 -11.45 8.03 2.38
N GLU A 23 -10.55 8.77 3.03
CA GLU A 23 -10.48 10.23 2.99
C GLU A 23 -9.24 10.71 2.22
N LYS A 24 -9.29 11.96 1.72
CA LYS A 24 -8.16 12.63 1.08
C LYS A 24 -7.40 13.44 2.13
N VAL A 25 -6.18 13.00 2.44
CA VAL A 25 -5.32 13.70 3.41
C VAL A 25 -4.32 14.58 2.66
N PHE A 26 -4.25 15.86 3.03
CA PHE A 26 -3.30 16.80 2.44
C PHE A 26 -1.86 16.45 2.80
N VAL A 27 -0.95 16.63 1.85
CA VAL A 27 0.47 16.32 2.01
C VAL A 27 1.27 17.62 2.15
N GLN A 28 1.89 17.79 3.31
CA GLN A 28 2.84 18.88 3.58
C GLN A 28 4.11 18.28 4.18
N PRO A 29 5.08 17.89 3.33
CA PRO A 29 6.27 17.19 3.80
C PRO A 29 7.04 18.01 4.85
N LEU A 30 7.41 17.36 5.95
CA LEU A 30 8.33 17.92 6.93
C LEU A 30 9.69 18.20 6.25
N GLN A 31 10.28 19.36 6.52
CA GLN A 31 11.62 19.68 6.04
C GLN A 31 12.63 18.63 6.55
N GLY A 32 13.39 18.03 5.63
CA GLY A 32 14.32 16.93 5.97
C GLY A 32 13.62 15.60 6.31
N GLY A 33 12.31 15.49 6.08
CA GLY A 33 11.58 14.23 6.17
C GLY A 33 12.08 13.22 5.14
N MET A 34 11.98 11.94 5.47
CA MET A 34 12.41 10.84 4.58
C MET A 34 11.19 10.12 4.01
N GLN A 35 11.23 9.80 2.71
CA GLN A 35 10.23 8.93 2.08
C GLN A 35 10.18 7.58 2.83
N MET A 36 9.00 6.97 2.90
CA MET A 36 8.78 5.67 3.56
C MET A 36 9.05 5.62 5.08
N SER A 37 9.38 6.75 5.72
CA SER A 37 9.65 6.85 7.16
C SER A 37 8.53 7.58 7.91
N CYS A 38 7.27 7.22 7.66
CA CYS A 38 6.13 8.01 8.13
C CYS A 38 6.02 8.14 9.65
N LEU A 39 6.24 7.06 10.39
CA LEU A 39 6.25 7.08 11.86
C LEU A 39 7.30 8.07 12.41
N ASP A 40 8.52 8.03 11.86
CA ASP A 40 9.61 8.91 12.30
C ASP A 40 9.38 10.36 11.89
N ASN A 41 8.82 10.60 10.71
CA ASN A 41 8.46 11.96 10.28
C ASN A 41 7.39 12.56 11.19
N VAL A 42 6.37 11.78 11.56
CA VAL A 42 5.33 12.22 12.50
C VAL A 42 5.90 12.45 13.89
N ARG A 43 6.75 11.56 14.42
CA ARG A 43 7.48 11.76 15.69
C ARG A 43 8.26 13.07 15.69
N LYS A 44 9.02 13.35 14.62
CA LYS A 44 9.80 14.59 14.47
C LYS A 44 8.91 15.83 14.37
N TYR A 45 7.80 15.74 13.66
CA TYR A 45 6.83 16.83 13.56
C TYR A 45 6.25 17.17 14.94
N LEU A 46 5.74 16.17 15.65
CA LEU A 46 5.10 16.33 16.97
C LEU A 46 6.07 16.77 18.09
N ALA A 47 7.39 16.61 17.90
CA ALA A 47 8.37 17.13 18.85
C ALA A 47 8.38 18.67 18.95
N ASN A 48 7.92 19.37 17.89
CA ASN A 48 7.97 20.83 17.80
C ASN A 48 6.60 21.46 17.46
N ASN A 49 5.57 20.65 17.27
CA ASN A 49 4.23 21.07 16.86
C ASN A 49 3.17 20.32 17.68
N GLY A 50 1.97 20.88 17.81
CA GLY A 50 0.84 20.18 18.44
C GLY A 50 0.25 19.08 17.54
N GLY A 51 -0.66 18.29 18.12
CA GLY A 51 -1.39 17.22 17.45
C GLY A 51 -1.08 15.83 18.02
N ASP A 52 -1.61 14.81 17.35
CA ASP A 52 -1.51 13.41 17.75
C ASP A 52 -1.16 12.50 16.57
N PHE A 53 -0.80 11.26 16.89
CA PHE A 53 -0.69 10.19 15.89
C PHE A 53 -2.08 9.76 15.41
N GLN A 54 -2.26 9.69 14.09
CA GLN A 54 -3.34 8.95 13.46
C GLN A 54 -2.78 7.84 12.58
N PHE A 55 -3.06 6.61 12.96
CA PHE A 55 -2.69 5.42 12.18
C PHE A 55 -3.78 5.09 11.16
N GLY A 56 -3.38 4.49 10.05
CA GLY A 56 -4.30 4.03 9.03
C GLY A 56 -3.60 3.38 7.85
N TRP A 57 -4.31 3.24 6.75
CA TRP A 57 -3.85 2.55 5.56
C TRP A 57 -3.76 3.52 4.37
N VAL A 58 -2.64 3.44 3.65
CA VAL A 58 -2.54 3.93 2.26
C VAL A 58 -2.50 2.75 1.31
N PHE A 59 -2.73 2.98 0.03
CA PHE A 59 -3.07 1.91 -0.90
C PHE A 59 -2.15 1.87 -2.11
N SER A 60 -1.85 0.66 -2.54
CA SER A 60 -1.32 0.39 -3.88
C SER A 60 -2.05 -0.79 -4.53
N MET A 61 -2.07 -0.83 -5.86
CA MET A 61 -2.74 -1.89 -6.61
C MET A 61 -1.83 -2.49 -7.67
N PHE A 62 -2.05 -3.76 -7.97
CA PHE A 62 -1.51 -4.43 -9.15
C PHE A 62 -2.65 -4.76 -10.11
N GLY A 63 -2.81 -3.93 -11.14
CA GLY A 63 -3.96 -3.98 -12.04
C GLY A 63 -5.29 -4.05 -11.26
N LYS A 64 -6.20 -4.89 -11.73
CA LYS A 64 -7.44 -5.23 -11.02
C LYS A 64 -7.32 -6.44 -10.08
N PHE A 65 -6.11 -6.96 -9.89
CA PHE A 65 -5.92 -8.30 -9.32
C PHE A 65 -5.63 -8.28 -7.83
N ILE A 66 -4.79 -7.35 -7.39
CA ILE A 66 -4.32 -7.29 -6.00
C ILE A 66 -4.45 -5.86 -5.48
N LEU A 67 -5.04 -5.73 -4.30
CA LEU A 67 -4.99 -4.52 -3.49
C LEU A 67 -4.02 -4.73 -2.34
N LYS A 68 -3.08 -3.79 -2.14
CA LYS A 68 -2.14 -3.80 -1.04
C LYS A 68 -2.35 -2.56 -0.18
N LEU A 69 -2.54 -2.79 1.12
CA LEU A 69 -2.64 -1.79 2.16
C LEU A 69 -1.27 -1.68 2.83
N HIS A 70 -0.78 -0.45 2.98
CA HIS A 70 0.46 -0.13 3.68
C HIS A 70 0.10 0.67 4.91
N ALA A 71 0.45 0.17 6.09
CA ALA A 71 0.22 0.93 7.31
C ALA A 71 1.01 2.23 7.23
N HIS A 72 0.33 3.32 7.58
CA HIS A 72 0.81 4.67 7.42
C HIS A 72 0.39 5.50 8.63
N VAL A 73 1.18 6.55 8.88
CA VAL A 73 0.96 7.44 10.02
C VAL A 73 0.89 8.86 9.50
N VAL A 74 -0.16 9.56 9.90
CA VAL A 74 -0.35 10.99 9.65
C VAL A 74 -0.52 11.71 10.99
N VAL A 75 -0.41 13.04 10.96
CA VAL A 75 -0.71 13.88 12.11
C VAL A 75 -2.20 14.13 12.14
N ARG A 76 -2.83 13.92 13.31
CA ARG A 76 -4.16 14.46 13.61
C ARG A 76 -3.98 15.83 14.27
N LEU A 77 -4.49 16.86 13.62
CA LEU A 77 -4.52 18.22 14.11
C LEU A 77 -5.77 18.46 14.96
N ASP A 78 -5.90 19.67 15.51
CA ASP A 78 -7.12 20.12 16.18
C ASP A 78 -8.32 20.03 15.21
N LYS A 79 -9.52 19.76 15.74
CA LYS A 79 -10.76 19.54 14.97
C LYS A 79 -10.77 18.29 14.08
N ASP A 80 -9.89 17.33 14.36
CA ASP A 80 -9.84 16.01 13.69
C ASP A 80 -9.40 16.04 12.22
N ASP A 81 -8.81 17.17 11.79
CA ASP A 81 -8.16 17.31 10.49
C ASP A 81 -6.87 16.47 10.42
N LEU A 82 -6.57 15.92 9.25
CA LEU A 82 -5.38 15.09 9.03
C LEU A 82 -4.34 15.77 8.15
N LEU A 83 -3.06 15.57 8.49
CA LEU A 83 -1.91 16.08 7.74
C LEU A 83 -0.86 14.98 7.52
N CYS A 84 -0.57 14.66 6.26
CA CYS A 84 0.56 13.79 5.94
C CYS A 84 1.84 14.62 5.82
N VAL A 85 2.76 14.40 6.75
CA VAL A 85 4.06 15.08 6.80
C VAL A 85 5.19 14.29 6.15
N THR A 86 4.87 13.16 5.54
CA THR A 86 5.85 12.30 4.86
C THR A 86 6.01 12.75 3.40
N PRO A 87 7.24 12.97 2.91
CA PRO A 87 7.45 13.23 1.50
C PRO A 87 6.84 12.10 0.65
N PRO A 88 6.03 12.41 -0.36
CA PRO A 88 5.37 11.38 -1.15
C PRO A 88 6.37 10.74 -2.13
N GLU A 89 6.12 9.48 -2.49
CA GLU A 89 6.91 8.76 -3.50
C GLU A 89 6.70 9.31 -4.92
N GLN A 90 5.57 9.98 -5.15
CA GLN A 90 5.21 10.62 -6.40
C GLN A 90 4.66 12.01 -6.10
N THR A 91 4.86 12.98 -6.98
CA THR A 91 4.34 14.34 -6.80
C THR A 91 2.82 14.31 -6.69
N THR A 92 2.30 14.46 -5.47
CA THR A 92 0.87 14.52 -5.16
C THR A 92 0.62 15.54 -4.06
N ARG A 93 -0.56 16.17 -4.10
CA ARG A 93 -1.05 17.05 -3.04
C ARG A 93 -1.83 16.31 -1.97
N PHE A 94 -2.33 15.11 -2.29
CA PHE A 94 -3.18 14.32 -1.41
C PHE A 94 -2.83 12.84 -1.47
N ILE A 95 -3.02 12.14 -0.36
CA ILE A 95 -3.03 10.68 -0.30
C ILE A 95 -4.45 10.17 -0.03
N ASN A 96 -4.75 8.97 -0.51
CA ASN A 96 -5.92 8.21 -0.07
C ASN A 96 -5.56 7.52 1.26
N PHE A 97 -6.35 7.77 2.29
CA PHE A 97 -6.09 7.27 3.63
C PHE A 97 -7.36 6.68 4.25
N SER A 98 -7.25 5.54 4.92
CA SER A 98 -8.33 4.97 5.75
C SER A 98 -7.83 4.86 7.18
N ARG A 99 -8.48 5.52 8.13
CA ARG A 99 -8.12 5.46 9.55
C ARG A 99 -8.18 4.02 10.07
N ASP A 100 -7.23 3.66 10.91
CA ASP A 100 -7.20 2.40 11.64
C ASP A 100 -6.32 2.52 12.90
N ASN A 101 -6.96 2.68 14.05
CA ASN A 101 -6.27 2.82 15.33
C ASN A 101 -5.81 1.47 15.93
N SER A 102 -6.10 0.34 15.26
CA SER A 102 -5.64 -0.98 15.70
C SER A 102 -4.22 -1.31 15.22
N ILE A 103 -3.71 -0.60 14.20
CA ILE A 103 -2.38 -0.83 13.59
C ILE A 103 -1.24 -0.92 14.62
N PRO A 104 -1.16 -0.08 15.67
CA PRO A 104 -0.09 -0.18 16.65
C PRO A 104 0.07 -1.56 17.29
N SER A 105 -1.04 -2.32 17.44
CA SER A 105 -1.02 -3.68 18.00
C SER A 105 -0.41 -4.73 17.05
N ALA A 106 -0.34 -4.43 15.76
CA ALA A 106 0.23 -5.30 14.73
C ALA A 106 1.69 -4.92 14.37
N MET A 107 2.21 -3.84 14.93
CA MET A 107 3.59 -3.40 14.71
C MET A 107 4.59 -4.32 15.42
N VAL A 108 5.76 -4.50 14.80
CA VAL A 108 6.88 -5.24 15.40
C VAL A 108 8.14 -4.42 15.24
N ASN A 109 8.83 -4.09 16.34
CA ASN A 109 10.06 -3.28 16.34
C ASN A 109 9.91 -1.96 15.55
N ASP A 110 8.85 -1.20 15.83
CA ASP A 110 8.49 0.04 15.12
C ASP A 110 8.24 -0.11 13.61
N ARG A 111 8.17 -1.34 13.07
CA ARG A 111 7.85 -1.59 11.67
C ARG A 111 6.35 -1.66 11.48
N LEU A 112 5.88 -0.84 10.55
CA LEU A 112 4.49 -0.79 10.10
C LEU A 112 4.18 -1.98 9.17
N PRO A 113 3.06 -2.70 9.36
CA PRO A 113 2.69 -3.85 8.54
C PRO A 113 2.20 -3.47 7.14
N THR A 114 2.20 -4.45 6.23
CA THR A 114 1.46 -4.37 4.97
C THR A 114 0.57 -5.60 4.82
N ILE A 115 -0.58 -5.43 4.16
CA ILE A 115 -1.55 -6.51 3.95
C ILE A 115 -2.01 -6.47 2.50
N SER A 116 -1.98 -7.61 1.84
CA SER A 116 -2.41 -7.79 0.45
C SER A 116 -3.68 -8.61 0.38
N PHE A 117 -4.54 -8.28 -0.59
CA PHE A 117 -5.81 -8.93 -0.86
C PHE A 117 -5.92 -9.29 -2.34
N ALA A 118 -6.44 -10.49 -2.61
CA ALA A 118 -6.91 -10.85 -3.94
C ALA A 118 -8.25 -10.16 -4.21
N LEU A 119 -8.34 -9.46 -5.34
CA LEU A 119 -9.58 -8.83 -5.84
C LEU A 119 -10.31 -9.70 -6.87
N VAL A 120 -9.66 -10.77 -7.34
CA VAL A 120 -10.26 -11.76 -8.23
C VAL A 120 -10.01 -13.15 -7.67
N ASP A 121 -10.94 -14.07 -7.95
CA ASP A 121 -10.81 -15.46 -7.54
C ASP A 121 -10.01 -16.25 -8.57
N ALA A 122 -8.70 -16.34 -8.37
CA ALA A 122 -7.79 -17.09 -9.24
C ALA A 122 -6.64 -17.68 -8.41
N PRO A 123 -6.31 -18.98 -8.56
CA PRO A 123 -5.30 -19.65 -7.73
C PRO A 123 -3.94 -18.94 -7.72
N ILE A 124 -3.44 -18.52 -8.89
CA ILE A 124 -2.16 -17.81 -9.00
C ILE A 124 -2.15 -16.45 -8.30
N ILE A 125 -3.30 -15.78 -8.23
CA ILE A 125 -3.46 -14.49 -7.53
C ILE A 125 -3.45 -14.72 -6.01
N HIS A 126 -4.18 -15.72 -5.53
CA HIS A 126 -4.17 -16.09 -4.10
C HIS A 126 -2.79 -16.50 -3.63
N GLN A 127 -2.06 -17.30 -4.42
CA GLN A 127 -0.68 -17.69 -4.12
C GLN A 127 0.25 -16.47 -4.01
N LEU A 128 0.15 -15.51 -4.94
CA LEU A 128 0.98 -14.31 -4.88
C LEU A 128 0.62 -13.42 -3.68
N VAL A 129 -0.67 -13.30 -3.35
CA VAL A 129 -1.14 -12.56 -2.17
C VAL A 129 -0.61 -13.19 -0.88
N GLN A 130 -0.63 -14.52 -0.79
CA GLN A 130 -0.04 -15.24 0.34
C GLN A 130 1.45 -14.94 0.45
N ILE A 131 2.19 -15.03 -0.66
CA ILE A 131 3.62 -14.69 -0.71
C ILE A 131 3.90 -13.26 -0.23
N GLU A 132 3.12 -12.27 -0.68
CA GLU A 132 3.26 -10.87 -0.23
C GLU A 132 3.04 -10.71 1.29
N ASN A 133 2.06 -11.42 1.84
CA ASN A 133 1.74 -11.37 3.28
C ASN A 133 2.77 -12.14 4.13
N ASP A 134 3.29 -13.26 3.62
CA ASP A 134 4.36 -14.03 4.26
C ASP A 134 5.67 -13.24 4.25
N GLU A 135 5.98 -12.55 3.14
CA GLU A 135 7.12 -11.64 3.01
C GLU A 135 7.03 -10.50 4.03
N ASP A 136 5.86 -9.88 4.17
CA ASP A 136 5.63 -8.83 5.16
C ASP A 136 5.84 -9.35 6.60
N SER A 137 5.28 -10.52 6.90
CA SER A 137 5.40 -11.17 8.21
C SER A 137 6.87 -11.47 8.56
N ALA A 138 7.65 -11.97 7.60
CA ALA A 138 9.09 -12.19 7.78
C ALA A 138 9.85 -10.87 7.96
N ARG A 139 9.53 -9.85 7.16
CA ARG A 139 10.10 -8.50 7.26
C ARG A 139 9.83 -7.87 8.63
N LEU A 140 8.62 -7.95 9.17
CA LEU A 140 8.27 -7.42 10.49
C LEU A 140 9.13 -8.06 11.59
N ARG A 141 9.30 -9.39 11.55
CA ARG A 141 10.13 -10.13 12.51
C ARG A 141 11.64 -9.96 12.29
N GLY A 142 12.06 -9.42 11.14
CA GLY A 142 13.48 -9.31 10.78
C GLY A 142 14.12 -10.65 10.39
N ASP A 143 13.33 -11.61 9.93
CA ASP A 143 13.81 -12.92 9.48
C ASP A 143 14.36 -12.83 8.05
N ILE A 144 15.61 -12.36 7.94
CA ILE A 144 16.29 -12.17 6.64
C ILE A 144 16.35 -13.48 5.82
N PRO A 145 16.69 -14.65 6.39
CA PRO A 145 16.65 -15.91 5.65
C PRO A 145 15.27 -16.25 5.08
N ALA A 146 14.20 -16.07 5.84
CA ALA A 146 12.84 -16.32 5.35
C ALA A 146 12.47 -15.36 4.22
N THR A 147 12.73 -14.06 4.37
CA THR A 147 12.48 -13.06 3.32
C THR A 147 13.18 -13.44 2.01
N LYS A 148 14.44 -13.90 2.05
CA LYS A 148 15.16 -14.35 0.84
C LYS A 148 14.53 -15.58 0.20
N ARG A 149 14.09 -16.56 0.99
CA ARG A 149 13.40 -17.76 0.47
C ARG A 149 12.07 -17.41 -0.19
N ILE A 150 11.28 -16.54 0.45
CA ILE A 150 9.98 -16.09 -0.06
C ILE A 150 10.17 -15.28 -1.35
N GLN A 151 11.17 -14.40 -1.40
CA GLN A 151 11.52 -13.67 -2.62
C GLN A 151 11.89 -14.60 -3.79
N ALA A 152 12.58 -15.72 -3.52
CA ALA A 152 12.88 -16.72 -4.54
C ALA A 152 11.61 -17.42 -5.06
N GLN A 153 10.68 -17.77 -4.16
CA GLN A 153 9.37 -18.33 -4.55
C GLN A 153 8.57 -17.35 -5.42
N ARG A 154 8.55 -16.07 -5.03
CA ARG A 154 7.94 -14.99 -5.80
C ARG A 154 8.52 -14.88 -7.21
N ASN A 155 9.85 -14.95 -7.34
CA ASN A 155 10.52 -14.86 -8.63
C ASN A 155 10.21 -16.06 -9.52
N TRP A 156 10.06 -17.26 -8.93
CA TRP A 156 9.69 -18.47 -9.67
C TRP A 156 8.28 -18.38 -10.27
N LEU A 157 7.32 -17.76 -9.57
CA LEU A 157 5.95 -17.56 -10.06
C LEU A 157 5.78 -16.34 -10.99
N ALA A 158 6.81 -15.52 -11.17
CA ALA A 158 6.68 -14.21 -11.80
C ALA A 158 6.17 -14.30 -13.25
N ASP A 159 6.69 -15.25 -14.04
CA ASP A 159 6.33 -15.38 -15.46
C ASP A 159 4.91 -15.92 -15.65
N GLU A 160 4.50 -16.90 -14.84
CA GLU A 160 3.13 -17.42 -14.84
C GLU A 160 2.14 -16.33 -14.48
N PHE A 161 2.44 -15.56 -13.43
CA PHE A 161 1.61 -14.44 -13.00
C PHE A 161 1.52 -13.35 -14.07
N VAL A 162 2.63 -12.97 -14.71
CA VAL A 162 2.62 -11.97 -15.79
C VAL A 162 1.82 -12.47 -16.99
N THR A 163 1.93 -13.75 -17.33
CA THR A 163 1.16 -14.38 -18.40
C THR A 163 -0.34 -14.33 -18.09
N PHE A 164 -0.72 -14.72 -16.87
CA PHE A 164 -2.10 -14.64 -16.39
C PHE A 164 -2.61 -13.19 -16.44
N ALA A 165 -1.86 -12.24 -15.89
CA ALA A 165 -2.27 -10.85 -15.83
C ALA A 165 -2.45 -10.26 -17.24
N LYS A 166 -1.55 -10.59 -18.19
CA LYS A 166 -1.65 -10.15 -19.59
C LYS A 166 -2.92 -10.70 -20.25
N ALA A 167 -3.21 -11.98 -20.08
CA ALA A 167 -4.39 -12.61 -20.67
C ALA A 167 -5.72 -12.08 -20.08
N ASN A 168 -5.70 -11.63 -18.82
CA ASN A 168 -6.90 -11.25 -18.08
C ASN A 168 -7.08 -9.73 -17.89
N THR A 169 -6.21 -8.90 -18.46
CA THR A 169 -6.35 -7.43 -18.44
C THR A 169 -7.12 -6.96 -19.67
N GLY A 170 -8.31 -6.41 -19.45
CA GLY A 170 -9.15 -5.84 -20.49
C GLY A 170 -8.57 -4.56 -21.09
N ARG A 171 -8.87 -4.29 -22.36
CA ARG A 171 -8.33 -3.12 -23.11
C ARG A 171 -8.49 -1.77 -22.41
N ASN A 172 -9.59 -1.58 -21.67
CA ASN A 172 -9.90 -0.32 -20.98
C ASN A 172 -9.52 -0.30 -19.49
N GLU A 173 -9.03 -1.42 -18.95
CA GLU A 173 -8.59 -1.54 -17.56
C GLU A 173 -7.19 -0.92 -17.39
N ILE A 174 -6.82 -0.58 -16.15
CA ILE A 174 -5.45 -0.15 -15.83
C ILE A 174 -4.47 -1.28 -16.13
N CYS A 175 -3.36 -0.94 -16.78
CA CYS A 175 -2.39 -1.92 -17.25
C CYS A 175 -1.73 -2.66 -16.08
N TYR A 176 -1.62 -3.98 -16.19
CA TYR A 176 -0.94 -4.84 -15.20
C TYR A 176 0.54 -4.49 -14.99
N CYS A 177 1.18 -3.73 -15.89
CA CYS A 177 2.60 -3.37 -15.74
C CYS A 177 2.87 -2.37 -14.59
N GLY A 178 1.83 -1.89 -13.90
CA GLY A 178 1.94 -0.88 -12.86
C GLY A 178 2.00 0.54 -13.38
N SER A 179 1.71 0.75 -14.68
CA SER A 179 1.39 2.09 -15.16
C SER A 179 -0.04 2.46 -14.75
N THR A 180 -0.30 3.74 -14.53
CA THR A 180 -1.66 4.26 -14.33
C THR A 180 -2.43 4.43 -15.65
N ARG A 181 -1.91 3.90 -16.76
CA ARG A 181 -2.51 4.01 -18.10
C ARG A 181 -3.41 2.82 -18.39
N LYS A 182 -4.42 3.04 -19.23
CA LYS A 182 -5.26 1.95 -19.77
C LYS A 182 -4.40 0.97 -20.59
N TYR A 183 -4.69 -0.32 -20.51
CA TYR A 183 -3.92 -1.38 -21.17
C TYR A 183 -3.71 -1.13 -22.67
N LYS A 184 -4.76 -0.72 -23.39
CA LYS A 184 -4.70 -0.37 -24.83
C LYS A 184 -3.71 0.74 -25.20
N PHE A 185 -3.31 1.57 -24.23
CA PHE A 185 -2.36 2.67 -24.41
C PHE A 185 -1.01 2.39 -23.72
N CYS A 186 -0.77 1.15 -23.30
CA CYS A 186 0.44 0.71 -22.64
C CYS A 186 0.96 -0.60 -23.26
N CYS A 187 0.79 -1.75 -22.59
CA CYS A 187 1.40 -3.03 -22.97
C CYS A 187 0.57 -3.86 -23.98
N ALA A 188 -0.48 -3.30 -24.56
CA ALA A 188 -1.25 -3.95 -25.63
C ALA A 188 -0.63 -3.74 -27.03
N ARG A 189 0.52 -3.08 -27.10
CA ARG A 189 1.29 -2.86 -28.32
C ARG A 189 2.27 -4.00 -28.55
#